data_AF-K9ZYJ2-F1
#
_entry.id   AF-K9ZYJ2-F1
#
_cell.length_a   1.000
_cell.length_b   1.000
_cell.length_c   1.000
_cell.angle_alpha   90.00
_cell.angle_beta   90.00
_cell.angle_gamma   90.00
#
_symmetry.space_group_name_H-M   'P 1'
#
loop_
_entity.id
_entity.type
_entity.pdbx_description
1 polymer ?
#
loop_
_entity_poly.entity_id
_entity_poly.type
_entity_poly.pdbx_seq_one_letter_code
_entity_poly.pdbx_strand_id
1 'polypeptide(L)'
;MSDASSSVTVQGQVQKDPQGNITGTKYTIGPAGTVSFVFNARPGSQAAYILGYEIIRDVVDGVNMATTPPRRETGMNTYVASGYACARVSGGTQSCDLNLDKDSTMANGAPTGALNINFAGGLAQVAIDKKGSVSRSTDLRFFGISATNQPFSFDVTGINSRAIYSEQ
;
A
#
# COMPACT_ATOMS: atom_id res chain seq x y z
N MET A 1 14.97 -6.01 5.63
CA MET A 1 13.52 -6.01 5.33
C MET A 1 13.32 -4.95 4.26
N SER A 2 12.52 -5.19 3.21
CA SER A 2 12.41 -4.21 2.12
C SER A 2 11.67 -2.97 2.63
N ASP A 3 12.36 -1.84 2.73
CA ASP A 3 11.76 -0.55 3.06
C ASP A 3 10.89 -0.11 1.88
N ALA A 4 9.62 -0.53 1.88
CA ALA A 4 8.65 -0.07 0.90
C ALA A 4 8.55 1.47 0.98
N SER A 5 8.90 2.15 -0.12
CA SER A 5 8.97 3.61 -0.13
C SER A 5 8.09 4.26 -1.19
N SER A 6 7.50 5.40 -0.85
CA SER A 6 6.77 6.28 -1.79
C SER A 6 7.24 7.73 -1.63
N SER A 7 7.16 8.53 -2.71
CA SER A 7 7.55 9.93 -2.66
C SER A 7 6.67 10.83 -3.51
N VAL A 8 6.55 12.10 -3.12
CA VAL A 8 5.97 13.18 -3.93
C VAL A 8 6.91 14.38 -3.93
N THR A 9 6.98 15.12 -5.02
CA THR A 9 7.78 16.34 -5.13
C THR A 9 6.89 17.58 -5.06
N VAL A 10 7.38 18.63 -4.38
CA VAL A 10 6.73 19.94 -4.30
C VAL A 10 7.75 20.99 -4.69
N GLN A 11 7.45 21.76 -5.73
CA GLN A 11 8.28 22.85 -6.22
C GLN A 11 7.59 24.18 -5.99
N GLY A 12 8.16 25.03 -5.14
CA GLY A 12 7.72 26.42 -4.95
C GLY A 12 8.44 27.35 -5.93
N GLN A 13 7.70 28.21 -6.59
CA GLN A 13 8.23 29.29 -7.43
C GLN A 13 7.76 30.63 -6.89
N VAL A 14 8.72 31.50 -6.53
CA VAL A 14 8.41 32.85 -6.07
C VAL A 14 7.82 33.67 -7.21
N GLN A 15 6.64 34.24 -6.99
CA GLN A 15 6.00 35.17 -7.92
C GLN A 15 6.38 36.59 -7.55
N LYS A 16 6.74 37.38 -8.56
CA LYS A 16 7.07 38.80 -8.41
C LYS A 16 6.19 39.66 -9.31
N ASP A 17 5.84 40.85 -8.84
CA ASP A 17 5.24 41.89 -9.68
C ASP A 17 6.29 42.50 -10.64
N PRO A 18 5.87 43.36 -11.60
CA PRO A 18 6.81 44.04 -12.49
C PRO A 18 7.85 44.93 -11.79
N GLN A 19 7.62 45.29 -10.53
CA GLN A 19 8.52 46.10 -9.69
C GLN A 19 9.51 45.23 -8.91
N GLY A 20 9.40 43.90 -9.00
CA GLY A 20 10.26 42.93 -8.32
C GLY A 20 9.82 42.58 -6.90
N ASN A 21 8.66 43.08 -6.42
CA ASN A 21 8.12 42.72 -5.12
C ASN A 21 7.51 41.33 -5.17
N ILE A 22 7.68 40.57 -4.09
CA ILE A 22 7.09 39.22 -3.97
C ILE A 22 5.57 39.36 -3.81
N THR A 23 4.81 38.73 -4.70
CA THR A 23 3.34 38.71 -4.69
C THR A 23 2.76 37.38 -4.22
N GLY A 24 3.59 36.33 -4.16
CA GLY A 24 3.19 35.03 -3.66
C GLY A 24 4.19 33.93 -4.02
N THR A 25 3.80 32.69 -3.73
CA THR A 25 4.53 31.49 -4.16
C THR A 25 3.55 30.57 -4.87
N LYS A 26 3.88 30.16 -6.09
CA LYS A 26 3.13 29.14 -6.84
C LYS A 26 3.76 27.78 -6.58
N TYR A 27 2.95 26.78 -6.22
CA TYR A 27 3.42 25.42 -5.99
C TYR A 27 3.02 24.50 -7.14
N THR A 28 3.98 23.68 -7.59
CA THR A 28 3.74 22.56 -8.51
C THR A 28 3.97 21.26 -7.75
N ILE A 29 2.98 20.36 -7.79
CA ILE A 29 3.02 19.07 -7.10
C ILE A 29 3.23 17.97 -8.15
N GLY A 30 4.28 17.15 -7.98
CA GLY A 30 4.53 16.00 -8.83
C GLY A 30 3.58 14.82 -8.55
N PRO A 31 3.60 13.76 -9.37
CA PRO A 31 2.83 12.56 -9.08
C PRO A 31 3.33 11.90 -7.79
N ALA A 32 2.40 11.47 -6.94
CA ALA A 32 2.73 10.71 -5.75
C ALA A 32 3.04 9.24 -6.12
N GLY A 33 4.19 8.75 -5.67
CA GLY A 33 4.60 7.36 -5.84
C GLY A 33 3.65 6.40 -5.14
N THR A 34 3.61 5.16 -5.59
CA THR A 34 2.86 4.09 -4.93
C THR A 34 3.80 3.04 -4.39
N VAL A 35 3.34 2.31 -3.39
CA VAL A 35 3.98 1.07 -2.94
C VAL A 35 3.20 -0.08 -3.52
N SER A 36 3.92 -0.99 -4.18
CA SER A 36 3.36 -2.20 -4.78
C SER A 36 3.42 -3.37 -3.81
N PHE A 37 2.27 -3.99 -3.55
CA PHE A 37 2.15 -5.22 -2.78
C PHE A 37 1.83 -6.37 -3.72
N VAL A 38 2.57 -7.46 -3.58
CA VAL A 38 2.32 -8.72 -4.27
C VAL A 38 2.13 -9.78 -3.20
N PHE A 39 1.04 -10.53 -3.29
CA PHE A 39 0.70 -11.55 -2.30
C PHE A 39 0.85 -12.94 -2.92
N ASN A 40 1.27 -13.89 -2.12
CA ASN A 40 1.32 -15.30 -2.48
C ASN A 40 0.98 -16.14 -1.27
N ALA A 41 0.20 -17.20 -1.47
CA ALA A 41 -0.06 -18.17 -0.41
C ALA A 41 1.20 -19.01 -0.15
N ARG A 42 1.45 -19.31 1.13
CA ARG A 42 2.52 -20.24 1.53
C ARG A 42 2.16 -21.67 1.13
N PRO A 43 3.13 -22.59 1.00
CA PRO A 43 2.85 -23.99 0.73
C PRO A 43 1.87 -24.61 1.72
N GLY A 44 0.90 -25.35 1.20
CA GLY A 44 -0.17 -25.97 1.99
C GLY A 44 -1.31 -25.01 2.40
N SER A 45 -1.22 -23.72 2.06
CA SER A 45 -2.28 -22.76 2.39
C SER A 45 -3.42 -22.83 1.38
N GLN A 46 -4.64 -22.65 1.86
CA GLN A 46 -5.79 -22.49 0.98
C GLN A 46 -5.75 -21.12 0.28
N ALA A 47 -6.50 -21.00 -0.81
CA ALA A 47 -6.72 -19.70 -1.43
C ALA A 47 -7.45 -18.75 -0.49
N ALA A 48 -7.36 -17.46 -0.81
CA ALA A 48 -7.88 -16.40 0.02
C ALA A 48 -8.28 -15.17 -0.79
N TYR A 49 -9.12 -14.34 -0.21
CA TYR A 49 -9.36 -12.97 -0.65
C TYR A 49 -8.84 -12.00 0.40
N ILE A 50 -7.99 -11.07 -0.02
CA ILE A 50 -7.65 -9.88 0.77
C ILE A 50 -8.74 -8.84 0.50
N LEU A 51 -9.48 -8.49 1.53
CA LEU A 51 -10.66 -7.63 1.44
C LEU A 51 -10.31 -6.15 1.63
N GLY A 52 -9.21 -5.87 2.32
CA GLY A 52 -8.80 -4.52 2.65
C GLY A 52 -7.60 -4.44 3.56
N TYR A 53 -7.33 -3.24 4.07
CA TYR A 53 -6.31 -2.98 5.07
C TYR A 53 -6.75 -1.94 6.10
N GLU A 54 -6.05 -1.91 7.23
CA GLU A 54 -6.17 -0.90 8.27
C GLU A 54 -4.84 -0.19 8.45
N ILE A 55 -4.86 1.13 8.62
CA ILE A 55 -3.69 1.90 9.02
C ILE A 55 -3.59 1.79 10.55
N ILE A 56 -2.68 0.94 11.03
CA ILE A 56 -2.51 0.65 12.47
C ILE A 56 -1.45 1.55 13.12
N ARG A 57 -0.56 2.15 12.32
CA ARG A 57 0.38 3.19 12.74
C ARG A 57 0.54 4.19 11.62
N ASP A 58 0.57 5.47 11.98
CA ASP A 58 0.83 6.54 11.03
C ASP A 58 1.59 7.66 11.73
N VAL A 59 2.86 7.87 11.37
CA VAL A 59 3.72 8.88 11.99
C VAL A 59 4.20 9.86 10.95
N VAL A 60 3.85 11.14 11.08
CA VAL A 60 4.27 12.23 10.17
C VAL A 60 5.22 13.15 10.93
N ASP A 61 6.48 13.25 10.49
CA ASP A 61 7.56 13.99 11.17
C ASP A 61 7.62 13.75 12.68
N GLY A 62 7.53 12.50 13.10
CA GLY A 62 7.57 12.10 14.50
C GLY A 62 6.25 12.26 15.27
N VAL A 63 5.22 12.85 14.67
CA VAL A 63 3.88 13.00 15.27
C VAL A 63 3.00 11.83 14.87
N ASN A 64 2.39 11.15 15.84
CA ASN A 64 1.44 10.08 15.56
C ASN A 64 0.10 10.66 15.07
N MET A 65 -0.27 10.33 13.85
CA MET A 65 -1.49 10.71 13.15
C MET A 65 -2.52 9.57 13.11
N ALA A 66 -2.20 8.40 13.68
CA ALA A 66 -3.12 7.26 13.70
C ALA A 66 -4.41 7.62 14.45
N THR A 67 -5.55 7.35 13.83
CA THR A 67 -6.86 7.55 14.45
C THR A 67 -7.24 6.36 15.33
N THR A 68 -8.06 6.61 16.34
CA THR A 68 -8.73 5.56 17.12
C THR A 68 -10.25 5.71 16.92
N PRO A 69 -10.94 4.75 16.28
CA PRO A 69 -10.40 3.49 15.75
C PRO A 69 -9.50 3.67 14.52
N PRO A 70 -8.66 2.66 14.19
CA PRO A 70 -7.82 2.65 12.99
C PRO A 70 -8.65 2.92 11.72
N ARG A 71 -8.09 3.72 10.82
CA ARG A 71 -8.71 3.95 9.51
C ARG A 71 -8.68 2.65 8.71
N ARG A 72 -9.85 2.24 8.22
CA ARG A 72 -10.04 1.00 7.46
C ARG A 72 -10.41 1.29 6.02
N GLU A 73 -9.73 0.64 5.10
CA GLU A 73 -10.00 0.67 3.67
C GLU A 73 -10.49 -0.71 3.24
N THR A 74 -11.67 -0.78 2.62
CA THR A 74 -12.33 -2.01 2.20
C THR A 74 -12.56 -2.02 0.68
N GLY A 75 -12.82 -3.21 0.11
CA GLY A 75 -13.22 -3.34 -1.30
C GLY A 75 -12.08 -3.67 -2.25
N MET A 76 -10.89 -4.04 -1.74
CA MET A 76 -9.76 -4.46 -2.58
C MET A 76 -10.02 -5.78 -3.32
N ASN A 77 -10.75 -6.71 -2.70
CA ASN A 77 -11.14 -8.01 -3.23
C ASN A 77 -10.04 -8.73 -4.02
N THR A 78 -8.81 -8.71 -3.49
CA THR A 78 -7.64 -9.29 -4.16
C THR A 78 -7.59 -10.79 -3.91
N TYR A 79 -7.77 -11.57 -4.97
CA TYR A 79 -7.71 -13.02 -4.91
C TYR A 79 -6.26 -13.52 -4.85
N VAL A 80 -5.95 -14.39 -3.90
CA VAL A 80 -4.67 -15.04 -3.69
C VAL A 80 -4.84 -16.54 -3.95
N ALA A 81 -4.14 -17.06 -4.96
CA ALA A 81 -4.20 -18.47 -5.35
C ALA A 81 -3.68 -19.39 -4.23
N SER A 82 -4.20 -20.62 -4.17
CA SER A 82 -3.81 -21.58 -3.14
C SER A 82 -2.35 -21.99 -3.22
N GLY A 83 -1.74 -22.32 -2.08
CA GLY A 83 -0.40 -22.90 -1.96
C GLY A 83 -0.36 -24.41 -2.26
N TYR A 84 -1.07 -24.84 -3.29
CA TYR A 84 -1.07 -26.21 -3.77
C TYR A 84 -0.84 -26.21 -5.28
N ALA A 85 -0.10 -27.22 -5.75
CA ALA A 85 0.00 -27.55 -7.16
C ALA A 85 -0.81 -28.82 -7.43
N CYS A 86 -1.62 -28.82 -8.49
CA CYS A 86 -2.51 -29.91 -8.89
C CYS A 86 -2.61 -29.95 -10.42
N ALA A 87 -2.96 -31.12 -10.96
CA ALA A 87 -3.13 -31.32 -12.39
C ALA A 87 -4.36 -30.59 -12.94
N ARG A 88 -5.40 -30.40 -12.12
CA ARG A 88 -6.63 -29.68 -12.49
C ARG A 88 -6.77 -28.45 -11.60
N VAL A 89 -6.61 -27.27 -12.18
CA VAL A 89 -6.98 -26.03 -11.51
C VAL A 89 -8.46 -25.77 -11.73
N SER A 90 -9.17 -25.46 -10.64
CA SER A 90 -10.55 -24.99 -10.67
C SER A 90 -10.66 -23.72 -11.52
N GLY A 91 -11.51 -23.76 -12.55
CA GLY A 91 -11.68 -22.71 -13.54
C GLY A 91 -11.86 -21.33 -12.91
N GLY A 92 -10.91 -20.42 -13.21
CA GLY A 92 -10.93 -19.02 -12.81
C GLY A 92 -10.17 -18.67 -11.53
N THR A 93 -9.84 -19.64 -10.68
CA THR A 93 -9.27 -19.36 -9.34
C THR A 93 -7.85 -19.93 -9.13
N GLN A 94 -7.23 -20.60 -10.11
CA GLN A 94 -5.88 -21.19 -9.93
C GLN A 94 -5.73 -21.98 -8.60
N SER A 95 -6.83 -22.58 -8.12
CA SER A 95 -6.88 -23.30 -6.86
C SER A 95 -7.13 -24.78 -7.10
N CYS A 96 -6.50 -25.60 -6.28
CA CYS A 96 -6.68 -27.03 -6.28
C CYS A 96 -7.97 -27.41 -5.57
N ASP A 97 -8.77 -28.24 -6.21
CA ASP A 97 -9.87 -28.92 -5.53
C ASP A 97 -9.30 -30.17 -4.85
N LEU A 98 -9.00 -30.06 -3.56
CA LEU A 98 -8.40 -31.16 -2.79
C LEU A 98 -9.29 -32.42 -2.72
N ASN A 99 -10.59 -32.33 -3.05
CA ASN A 99 -11.46 -33.50 -3.11
C ASN A 99 -11.35 -34.23 -4.46
N LEU A 100 -10.98 -33.52 -5.53
CA LEU A 100 -10.87 -34.05 -6.90
C LEU A 100 -9.42 -34.37 -7.28
N ASP A 101 -8.45 -33.63 -6.72
CA ASP A 101 -7.03 -33.74 -7.04
C ASP A 101 -6.26 -34.43 -5.91
N LYS A 102 -6.35 -35.77 -5.87
CA LYS A 102 -5.65 -36.61 -4.90
C LYS A 102 -4.12 -36.53 -4.99
N ASP A 103 -3.61 -36.08 -6.14
CA ASP A 103 -2.19 -35.86 -6.40
C ASP A 103 -1.74 -34.42 -6.10
N SER A 104 -2.54 -33.63 -5.38
CA SER A 104 -2.15 -32.28 -4.98
C SER A 104 -0.88 -32.31 -4.13
N THR A 105 0.09 -31.48 -4.48
CA THR A 105 1.33 -31.31 -3.73
C THR A 105 1.43 -29.90 -3.17
N MET A 106 2.09 -29.74 -2.03
CA MET A 106 2.34 -28.42 -1.46
C MET A 106 3.27 -27.62 -2.38
N ALA A 107 2.87 -26.40 -2.74
CA ALA A 107 3.65 -25.50 -3.58
C ALA A 107 3.40 -24.04 -3.19
N ASN A 108 4.20 -23.09 -3.65
CA ASN A 108 3.82 -21.69 -3.45
C ASN A 108 2.60 -21.35 -4.31
N GLY A 109 1.67 -20.58 -3.75
CA GLY A 109 0.57 -20.02 -4.55
C GLY A 109 1.12 -19.06 -5.58
N ALA A 110 0.48 -19.00 -6.75
CA ALA A 110 0.84 -18.02 -7.77
C ALA A 110 0.73 -16.59 -7.19
N PRO A 111 1.70 -15.71 -7.50
CA PRO A 111 1.66 -14.34 -7.03
C PRO A 111 0.47 -13.59 -7.62
N THR A 112 -0.14 -12.70 -6.84
CA THR A 112 -1.17 -11.80 -7.34
C THR A 112 -0.59 -10.76 -8.31
N GLY A 113 -1.46 -10.05 -9.02
CA GLY A 113 -1.08 -8.76 -9.59
C GLY A 113 -0.63 -7.78 -8.50
N ALA A 114 0.18 -6.79 -8.89
CA ALA A 114 0.63 -5.75 -7.98
C ALA A 114 -0.54 -4.86 -7.56
N LEU A 115 -0.82 -4.81 -6.26
CA LEU A 115 -1.69 -3.84 -5.65
C LEU A 115 -0.89 -2.58 -5.32
N ASN A 116 -1.26 -1.45 -5.91
CA ASN A 116 -0.57 -0.19 -5.70
C ASN A 116 -1.35 0.69 -4.70
N ILE A 117 -0.73 1.02 -3.56
CA ILE A 117 -1.31 1.93 -2.56
C ILE A 117 -0.48 3.21 -2.52
N ASN A 118 -1.14 4.36 -2.51
CA ASN A 118 -0.51 5.66 -2.43
C ASN A 118 -0.39 6.14 -0.98
N PHE A 119 0.83 6.19 -0.46
CA PHE A 119 1.13 6.65 0.90
C PHE A 119 1.68 8.09 0.98
N ALA A 120 2.26 8.60 -0.11
CA ALA A 120 2.67 10.00 -0.22
C ALA A 120 1.50 10.95 -0.49
N GLY A 121 0.29 10.41 -0.75
CA GLY A 121 -0.95 11.17 -0.86
C GLY A 121 -1.19 12.03 0.38
N GLY A 122 -1.45 13.32 0.17
CA GLY A 122 -1.67 14.31 1.22
C GLY A 122 -0.40 14.92 1.83
N LEU A 123 0.78 14.31 1.66
CA LEU A 123 2.04 14.88 2.20
C LEU A 123 2.47 16.17 1.48
N ALA A 124 2.05 16.36 0.23
CA ALA A 124 2.35 17.57 -0.52
C ALA A 124 1.80 18.82 0.18
N GLN A 125 0.57 18.76 0.71
CA GLN A 125 -0.01 19.90 1.41
C GLN A 125 0.75 20.21 2.71
N VAL A 126 1.10 19.17 3.47
CA VAL A 126 1.89 19.34 4.71
C VAL A 126 3.25 19.99 4.41
N ALA A 127 3.89 19.58 3.31
CA ALA A 127 5.17 20.17 2.88
C ALA A 127 5.03 21.64 2.45
N ILE A 128 3.92 22.00 1.78
CA ILE A 128 3.60 23.39 1.44
C ILE A 128 3.39 24.23 2.70
N ASP A 129 2.58 23.75 3.64
CA ASP A 129 2.24 24.48 4.87
C ASP A 129 3.49 24.71 5.74
N LYS A 130 4.39 23.73 5.77
CA LYS A 130 5.67 23.83 6.49
C LYS A 130 6.78 24.54 5.71
N LYS A 131 6.61 24.79 4.40
CA LYS A 131 7.68 25.18 3.47
C LYS A 131 8.94 24.32 3.63
N GLY A 132 8.75 23.01 3.73
CA GLY A 132 9.81 22.08 4.09
C GLY A 132 9.48 20.64 3.72
N SER A 133 10.51 19.80 3.62
CA SER A 133 10.32 18.38 3.33
C SER A 133 9.69 17.67 4.54
N VAL A 134 8.84 16.68 4.26
CA VAL A 134 8.07 15.94 5.27
C VAL A 134 8.29 14.44 5.09
N SER A 135 8.37 13.72 6.21
CA SER A 135 8.48 12.27 6.28
C SER A 135 7.24 11.65 6.91
N ARG A 136 6.88 10.45 6.45
CA ARG A 136 5.80 9.63 6.99
C ARG A 136 6.25 8.19 7.14
N SER A 137 5.87 7.55 8.23
CA SER A 137 6.05 6.12 8.45
C SER A 137 4.69 5.49 8.75
N THR A 138 4.27 4.52 7.93
CA THR A 138 2.97 3.86 8.00
C THR A 138 3.16 2.37 8.24
N ASP A 139 2.37 1.80 9.14
CA ASP A 139 2.19 0.36 9.26
C ASP A 139 0.74 0.00 8.92
N LEU A 140 0.59 -1.08 8.16
CA LEU A 140 -0.69 -1.62 7.73
C LEU A 140 -0.99 -2.97 8.37
N ARG A 141 -2.28 -3.26 8.56
CA ARG A 141 -2.80 -4.61 8.74
C ARG A 141 -3.69 -4.98 7.58
N PHE A 142 -3.29 -5.93 6.74
CA PHE A 142 -4.18 -6.49 5.74
C PHE A 142 -5.12 -7.51 6.39
N PHE A 143 -6.36 -7.58 5.92
CA PHE A 143 -7.34 -8.55 6.40
C PHE A 143 -8.10 -9.20 5.23
N GLY A 144 -8.55 -10.43 5.46
CA GLY A 144 -9.19 -11.22 4.42
C GLY A 144 -9.92 -12.44 4.94
N ILE A 145 -10.42 -13.24 4.00
CA ILE A 145 -11.14 -14.49 4.23
C ILE A 145 -10.54 -15.59 3.35
N SER A 146 -10.27 -16.77 3.91
CA SER A 146 -9.82 -17.95 3.16
C SER A 146 -10.97 -18.61 2.38
N ALA A 147 -10.64 -19.54 1.48
CA ALA A 147 -11.62 -20.36 0.78
C ALA A 147 -12.49 -21.23 1.72
N THR A 148 -12.08 -21.42 2.97
CA THR A 148 -12.89 -22.10 4.03
C THR A 148 -13.65 -21.14 4.93
N ASN A 149 -13.83 -19.89 4.50
CA ASN A 149 -14.48 -18.83 5.26
C ASN A 149 -13.79 -18.50 6.61
N GLN A 150 -12.50 -18.81 6.74
CA GLN A 150 -11.74 -18.45 7.94
C GLN A 150 -11.14 -17.04 7.78
N PRO A 151 -11.37 -16.12 8.73
CA PRO A 151 -10.78 -14.81 8.67
C PRO A 151 -9.26 -14.90 8.94
N PHE A 152 -8.50 -14.04 8.29
CA PHE A 152 -7.07 -13.88 8.58
C PHE A 152 -6.66 -12.41 8.52
N SER A 153 -5.54 -12.09 9.17
CA SER A 153 -4.89 -10.79 9.03
C SER A 153 -3.38 -10.93 9.19
N PHE A 154 -2.63 -9.99 8.62
CA PHE A 154 -1.19 -9.90 8.79
C PHE A 154 -0.72 -8.44 8.68
N ASP A 155 0.36 -8.14 9.38
CA ASP A 155 0.89 -6.79 9.48
C ASP A 155 2.05 -6.58 8.49
N VAL A 156 2.10 -5.38 7.90
CA VAL A 156 3.22 -4.89 7.11
C VAL A 156 3.69 -3.58 7.71
N THR A 157 4.94 -3.57 8.16
CA THR A 157 5.52 -2.45 8.91
C THR A 157 6.61 -1.74 8.11
N GLY A 158 6.89 -0.49 8.46
CA GLY A 158 8.04 0.25 7.94
C GLY A 158 7.85 0.80 6.54
N ILE A 159 6.60 1.13 6.15
CA ILE A 159 6.33 1.80 4.88
C ILE A 159 6.69 3.28 5.04
N ASN A 160 7.72 3.73 4.31
CA ASN A 160 8.25 5.08 4.44
C ASN A 160 7.83 5.95 3.27
N SER A 161 7.25 7.13 3.53
CA SER A 161 6.88 8.08 2.49
C SER A 161 7.50 9.45 2.72
N ARG A 162 7.78 10.19 1.63
CA ARG A 162 8.37 11.52 1.72
C ARG A 162 7.71 12.51 0.77
N ALA A 163 7.50 13.74 1.24
CA ALA A 163 7.33 14.89 0.38
C ALA A 163 8.64 15.67 0.33
N ILE A 164 9.21 15.82 -0.86
CA ILE A 164 10.46 16.53 -1.10
C ILE A 164 10.10 17.94 -1.55
N TYR A 165 10.39 18.93 -0.68
CA TYR A 165 10.16 20.34 -0.96
C TYR A 165 11.43 20.99 -1.52
N SER A 166 11.28 21.76 -2.59
CA SER A 166 12.33 22.62 -3.13
C SER A 166 11.75 23.98 -3.52
N GLU A 167 12.43 25.06 -3.15
CA GLU A 167 12.10 26.42 -3.58
C GLU A 167 13.07 26.86 -4.68
N GLN A 168 12.51 27.45 -5.75
CA GLN A 168 13.24 28.00 -6.90
C GLN A 168 13.12 29.52 -6.96
#